data_AF-A0A4Q0XYX5-F1
#
_entry.id   AF-A0A4Q0XYX5-F1
#
_cell.length_a   1.000
_cell.length_b   1.000
_cell.length_c   1.000
_cell.angle_alpha   90.00
_cell.angle_beta   90.00
_cell.angle_gamma   90.00
#
_symmetry.space_group_name_H-M   'P 1'
#
loop_
_entity.id
_entity.type
_entity.pdbx_description
1 polymer ?
#
loop_
_entity_poly.entity_id
_entity_poly.type
_entity_poly.pdbx_seq_one_letter_code
_entity_poly.pdbx_strand_id
1 'polypeptide(L)'
;MSQLKVFILLFFLSFKLFAIDVLVNKKDINFKEELSASKLYKTSVNNVRKYCTPLSIKDFQEKKYRASRYLKKGTVICTKDIYEDKNNKVLFNFGAIQIEKPGKIIFENDEYIKIKRSDGKVEKIYKDGRIE
;
A
#
# COMPACT_ATOMS: atom_id res chain seq x y z
N MET A 1 58.68 -0.54 -0.88
CA MET A 1 57.66 -1.20 -1.75
C MET A 1 56.51 -1.88 -0.98
N SER A 2 56.34 -1.65 0.33
CA SER A 2 55.32 -2.33 1.15
C SER A 2 54.04 -1.47 1.36
N GLN A 3 54.18 -0.15 1.53
CA GLN A 3 53.04 0.71 1.89
C GLN A 3 52.02 0.94 0.77
N LEU A 4 52.46 0.94 -0.50
CA LEU A 4 51.56 1.11 -1.64
C LEU A 4 50.59 -0.07 -1.79
N LYS A 5 51.02 -1.29 -1.43
CA LYS A 5 50.19 -2.49 -1.50
C LYS A 5 49.06 -2.47 -0.46
N VAL A 6 49.33 -1.92 0.73
CA VAL A 6 48.33 -1.80 1.81
C VAL A 6 47.25 -0.78 1.46
N PHE A 7 47.63 0.35 0.85
CA PHE A 7 46.67 1.35 0.36
C PHE A 7 45.74 0.82 -0.73
N ILE A 8 46.27 0.00 -1.66
CA ILE A 8 45.47 -0.64 -2.70
C ILE A 8 44.48 -1.66 -2.08
N LEU A 9 44.91 -2.43 -1.08
CA LEU A 9 44.05 -3.39 -0.38
C LEU A 9 42.88 -2.69 0.36
N LEU A 10 43.15 -1.56 1.02
CA LEU A 10 42.14 -0.74 1.70
C LEU A 10 41.14 -0.12 0.73
N PHE A 11 41.57 0.27 -0.49
CA PHE A 11 40.69 0.83 -1.52
C PHE A 11 39.65 -0.21 -2.01
N PHE A 12 40.04 -1.48 -2.19
CA PHE A 12 39.11 -2.54 -2.61
C PHE A 12 38.07 -2.91 -1.54
N LEU A 13 38.35 -2.67 -0.26
CA LEU A 13 37.39 -2.90 0.83
C LEU A 13 36.28 -1.82 0.93
N SER A 14 36.42 -0.71 0.20
CA SER A 14 35.47 0.41 0.26
C SER A 14 34.26 0.27 -0.67
N PHE A 15 34.19 -0.76 -1.51
CA PHE A 15 33.01 -1.05 -2.33
C PHE A 15 31.86 -1.53 -1.43
N LYS A 16 31.06 -0.57 -0.96
CA LYS A 16 29.79 -0.83 -0.28
C LYS A 16 28.89 -1.67 -1.18
N LEU A 17 28.72 -2.95 -0.86
CA LEU A 17 27.69 -3.83 -1.41
C LEU A 17 26.35 -3.40 -0.81
N PHE A 18 25.64 -2.49 -1.48
CA PHE A 18 24.31 -2.07 -1.02
C PHE A 18 23.28 -3.10 -1.43
N ALA A 19 22.87 -3.94 -0.48
CA ALA A 19 21.67 -4.76 -0.60
C ALA A 19 20.44 -3.91 -0.27
N ILE A 20 19.36 -4.07 -1.03
CA ILE A 20 18.12 -3.31 -0.91
C ILE A 20 17.04 -4.24 -0.32
N ASP A 21 16.48 -3.85 0.82
CA ASP A 21 15.35 -4.56 1.43
C ASP A 21 14.05 -4.30 0.66
N VAL A 22 13.38 -5.38 0.26
CA VAL A 22 12.16 -5.34 -0.56
C VAL A 22 11.10 -6.33 -0.06
N LEU A 23 9.85 -6.07 -0.43
CA LEU A 23 8.73 -7.00 -0.25
C LEU A 23 8.46 -7.77 -1.54
N VAL A 24 8.27 -9.08 -1.42
CA VAL A 24 8.05 -9.98 -2.56
C VAL A 24 6.82 -10.87 -2.33
N ASN A 25 6.10 -11.15 -3.41
CA ASN A 25 4.91 -12.01 -3.39
C ASN A 25 5.24 -13.49 -3.18
N LYS A 26 4.69 -14.10 -2.10
CA LYS A 26 4.73 -15.55 -1.85
C LYS A 26 3.83 -16.34 -2.81
N LYS A 27 2.77 -15.71 -3.29
CA LYS A 27 1.77 -16.26 -4.21
C LYS A 27 1.24 -15.18 -5.15
N ASP A 28 0.50 -15.58 -6.17
CA ASP A 28 -0.15 -14.63 -7.07
C ASP A 28 -1.13 -13.72 -6.32
N ILE A 29 -1.21 -12.45 -6.74
CA ILE A 29 -2.14 -11.45 -6.20
C ILE A 29 -2.97 -10.91 -7.36
N ASN A 30 -4.29 -11.02 -7.25
CA ASN A 30 -5.20 -10.58 -8.29
C ASN A 30 -5.38 -9.06 -8.30
N PHE A 31 -5.92 -8.55 -9.40
CA PHE A 31 -6.32 -7.15 -9.51
C PHE A 31 -7.28 -6.73 -8.38
N LYS A 32 -7.05 -5.56 -7.77
CA LYS A 32 -7.80 -4.99 -6.63
C LYS A 32 -7.74 -5.78 -5.32
N GLU A 33 -6.98 -6.87 -5.28
CA GLU A 33 -6.77 -7.66 -4.07
C GLU A 33 -5.91 -6.88 -3.05
N GLU A 34 -6.28 -6.97 -1.76
CA GLU A 34 -5.51 -6.35 -0.67
C GLU A 34 -4.18 -7.09 -0.46
N LEU A 35 -3.11 -6.31 -0.35
CA LEU A 35 -1.80 -6.82 0.03
C LEU A 35 -1.83 -7.14 1.52
N SER A 36 -1.57 -8.40 1.86
CA SER A 36 -1.52 -8.86 3.25
C SER A 36 -0.15 -9.42 3.60
N ALA A 37 0.30 -9.24 4.85
CA ALA A 37 1.59 -9.74 5.31
C ALA A 37 1.73 -11.27 5.13
N SER A 38 0.63 -12.02 5.22
CA SER A 38 0.59 -13.46 4.95
C SER A 38 0.98 -13.85 3.53
N LYS A 39 0.81 -12.94 2.56
CA LYS A 39 1.11 -13.16 1.13
C LYS A 39 2.46 -12.58 0.71
N LEU A 40 3.14 -11.86 1.59
CA LEU A 40 4.41 -11.21 1.32
C LEU A 40 5.53 -11.80 2.19
N TYR A 41 6.75 -11.74 1.69
CA TYR A 41 7.95 -11.92 2.49
C TYR A 41 8.93 -10.77 2.24
N LYS A 42 9.73 -10.46 3.27
CA LYS A 42 10.84 -9.53 3.18
C LYS A 42 12.09 -10.28 2.69
N THR A 43 12.85 -9.66 1.80
CA THR A 43 14.16 -10.16 1.37
C THR A 43 15.05 -8.99 0.94
N SER A 44 16.35 -9.24 0.77
CA SER A 44 17.32 -8.24 0.32
C SER A 44 17.84 -8.62 -1.06
N VAL A 45 17.84 -7.67 -2.00
CA VAL A 45 18.29 -7.88 -3.38
C VAL A 45 19.39 -6.90 -3.75
N ASN A 46 20.32 -7.32 -4.61
CA ASN A 46 21.42 -6.46 -5.07
C ASN A 46 20.95 -5.37 -6.03
N ASN A 47 19.86 -5.62 -6.76
CA ASN A 47 19.31 -4.69 -7.73
C ASN A 47 17.80 -4.91 -7.91
N VAL A 48 17.11 -3.85 -8.28
CA VAL A 48 15.69 -3.84 -8.65
C VAL A 48 15.58 -3.28 -10.07
N ARG A 49 14.57 -3.69 -10.84
CA ARG A 49 14.35 -3.16 -12.20
C ARG A 49 14.29 -1.62 -12.16
N LYS A 50 14.91 -0.95 -13.13
CA LYS A 50 15.01 0.51 -13.21
C LYS A 50 13.67 1.26 -13.06
N TYR A 51 12.58 0.66 -13.53
CA TYR A 51 11.22 1.23 -13.48
C TYR A 51 10.42 0.81 -12.24
N CYS A 52 11.04 0.16 -11.27
CA CYS A 52 10.40 -0.31 -10.05
C CYS A 52 11.01 0.44 -8.87
N THR A 53 10.22 1.32 -8.28
CA THR A 53 10.47 1.84 -6.95
C THR A 53 9.81 0.89 -5.96
N PRO A 54 10.57 0.14 -5.12
CA PRO A 54 9.99 -0.79 -4.16
C PRO A 54 9.07 -0.07 -3.17
N LEU A 55 8.00 -0.74 -2.76
CA LEU A 55 7.22 -0.30 -1.60
C LEU A 55 8.08 -0.40 -0.34
N SER A 56 8.17 0.71 0.41
CA SER A 56 8.84 0.74 1.70
C SER A 56 8.13 -0.18 2.70
N ILE A 57 8.91 -0.90 3.50
CA ILE A 57 8.39 -1.76 4.58
C ILE A 57 7.63 -0.92 5.61
N LYS A 58 8.12 0.30 5.91
CA LYS A 58 7.45 1.23 6.81
C LYS A 58 6.08 1.63 6.27
N ASP A 59 6.03 1.99 4.99
CA ASP A 59 4.76 2.37 4.35
C ASP A 59 3.76 1.20 4.35
N PHE A 60 4.23 -0.02 4.09
CA PHE A 60 3.40 -1.22 4.15
C PHE A 60 2.85 -1.52 5.55
N GLN A 61 3.57 -1.16 6.61
CA GLN A 61 3.11 -1.33 7.99
C GLN A 61 2.08 -0.26 8.39
N GLU A 62 2.22 0.96 7.88
CA GLU A 62 1.37 2.09 8.27
C GLU A 62 0.09 2.20 7.43
N LYS A 63 0.10 1.67 6.21
CA LYS A 63 -0.96 1.88 5.22
C LYS A 63 -1.43 0.58 4.60
N LYS A 64 -2.69 0.59 4.16
CA LYS A 64 -3.26 -0.50 3.38
C LYS A 64 -3.03 -0.25 1.90
N TYR A 65 -2.70 -1.31 1.16
CA TYR A 65 -2.49 -1.25 -0.27
C TYR A 65 -3.28 -2.34 -0.98
N ARG A 66 -3.68 -2.05 -2.20
CA ARG A 66 -4.29 -3.01 -3.13
C ARG A 66 -3.51 -3.05 -4.43
N ALA A 67 -3.56 -4.18 -5.11
CA ALA A 67 -2.88 -4.35 -6.38
C ALA A 67 -3.61 -3.58 -7.50
N SER A 68 -2.88 -2.75 -8.24
CA SER A 68 -3.41 -2.01 -9.40
C SER A 68 -3.51 -2.89 -10.66
N ARG A 69 -2.90 -4.08 -10.63
CA ARG A 69 -2.92 -5.11 -11.69
C ARG A 69 -2.64 -6.48 -11.10
N TYR A 70 -2.74 -7.54 -11.90
CA TYR A 70 -2.31 -8.87 -11.50
C TYR A 70 -0.79 -8.91 -11.22
N LEU A 71 -0.38 -9.48 -10.08
CA LEU A 71 1.01 -9.62 -9.68
C LEU A 71 1.37 -11.09 -9.55
N LYS A 72 2.31 -11.54 -10.37
CA LYS A 72 2.83 -12.91 -10.31
C LYS A 72 3.63 -13.14 -9.03
N LYS A 73 3.56 -14.35 -8.49
CA LYS A 73 4.43 -14.89 -7.44
C LYS A 73 5.90 -14.59 -7.74
N GLY A 74 6.66 -14.20 -6.71
CA GLY A 74 8.08 -13.88 -6.79
C GLY A 74 8.39 -12.48 -7.31
N THR A 75 7.38 -11.67 -7.64
CA THR A 75 7.59 -10.28 -8.06
C THR A 75 7.79 -9.37 -6.85
N VAL A 76 8.75 -8.45 -6.95
CA VAL A 76 8.93 -7.34 -5.99
C VAL A 76 7.73 -6.41 -6.06
N ILE A 77 7.21 -6.00 -4.90
CA ILE A 77 6.14 -5.01 -4.81
C ILE A 77 6.69 -3.62 -5.14
N CYS A 78 6.30 -3.08 -6.28
CA CYS A 78 6.65 -1.73 -6.71
C CYS A 78 5.48 -0.78 -6.51
N THR A 79 5.74 0.49 -6.19
CA THR A 79 4.71 1.51 -5.96
C THR A 79 3.77 1.71 -7.17
N LYS A 80 4.24 1.52 -8.40
CA LYS A 80 3.42 1.60 -9.62
C LYS A 80 2.38 0.46 -9.76
N ASP A 81 2.63 -0.66 -9.09
CA ASP A 81 1.84 -1.90 -9.20
C ASP A 81 0.77 -1.99 -8.10
N ILE A 82 0.67 -0.96 -7.25
CA ILE A 82 -0.24 -0.87 -6.12
C ILE A 82 -0.85 0.52 -6.03
N TYR A 83 -1.90 0.65 -5.24
CA TYR A 83 -2.44 1.92 -4.81
C TYR A 83 -2.80 1.85 -3.32
N GLU A 84 -2.65 2.97 -2.63
CA GLU A 84 -3.07 3.09 -1.23
C GLU A 84 -4.58 2.93 -1.15
N ASP A 85 -5.02 1.91 -0.41
CA ASP A 85 -6.42 1.70 -0.09
C ASP A 85 -6.79 2.68 1.02
N LYS A 86 -7.10 3.91 0.60
CA LYS A 86 -7.77 4.90 1.43
C LYS A 86 -9.14 4.33 1.76
N ASN A 87 -9.19 3.50 2.81
CA ASN A 87 -10.39 3.09 3.50
C ASN A 87 -11.01 4.35 4.11
N ASN A 88 -11.55 5.20 3.25
CA ASN A 88 -12.46 6.26 3.67
C ASN A 88 -13.65 5.47 4.22
N LYS A 89 -13.70 5.38 5.54
CA LYS A 89 -14.80 4.81 6.28
C LYS A 89 -15.56 6.00 6.81
N VAL A 90 -16.82 6.12 6.40
CA VAL A 90 -17.71 7.12 6.96
C VAL A 90 -18.38 6.47 8.17
N LEU A 91 -18.20 7.11 9.33
CA LEU A 91 -18.91 6.77 10.54
C LEU A 91 -20.17 7.63 10.60
N PHE A 92 -21.33 6.98 10.77
CA PHE A 92 -22.62 7.63 10.93
C PHE A 92 -23.12 7.37 12.34
N ASN A 93 -23.62 8.41 13.01
CA ASN A 93 -24.27 8.27 14.30
C ASN A 93 -25.78 8.47 14.12
N PHE A 94 -26.55 7.44 14.46
CA PHE A 94 -28.01 7.38 14.46
C PHE A 94 -28.49 7.27 15.91
N GLY A 95 -28.47 8.39 16.63
CA GLY A 95 -28.74 8.40 18.07
C GLY A 95 -27.77 7.49 18.82
N ALA A 96 -28.25 6.33 19.27
CA ALA A 96 -27.45 5.32 19.98
C ALA A 96 -26.73 4.30 19.06
N ILE A 97 -26.99 4.31 17.75
CA ILE A 97 -26.42 3.34 16.80
C ILE A 97 -25.33 4.00 15.98
N GLN A 98 -24.16 3.38 15.88
CA GLN A 98 -23.09 3.82 14.98
C GLN A 98 -22.95 2.86 13.80
N ILE A 99 -23.00 3.38 12.58
CA ILE A 99 -22.87 2.61 11.35
C ILE A 99 -21.57 3.01 10.65
N GLU A 100 -20.84 2.02 10.14
CA GLU A 100 -19.64 2.25 9.34
C GLU A 100 -19.89 1.83 7.89
N LYS A 101 -19.68 2.74 6.92
CA LYS A 101 -19.68 2.36 5.50
C LYS A 101 -18.40 2.79 4.77
N PRO A 102 -17.94 2.00 3.79
CA PRO A 102 -16.87 2.40 2.90
C PRO A 102 -17.34 3.50 1.93
N GLY A 103 -16.62 4.61 1.88
CA GLY A 103 -16.90 5.75 1.01
C GLY A 103 -16.30 7.04 1.54
N LYS A 104 -16.39 8.11 0.75
CA LYS A 104 -15.98 9.46 1.17
C LYS A 104 -17.21 10.35 1.30
N ILE A 105 -17.36 11.08 2.41
CA ILE A 105 -18.38 12.14 2.51
C ILE A 105 -18.08 13.19 1.45
N ILE A 106 -19.06 13.49 0.61
CA ILE A 106 -18.99 14.56 -0.39
C ILE A 106 -19.93 15.72 -0.08
N PHE A 107 -20.93 15.50 0.77
CA PHE A 107 -21.85 16.53 1.26
C PHE A 107 -22.52 16.06 2.56
N GLU A 108 -22.76 16.96 3.48
CA GLU A 108 -23.47 16.70 4.73
C GLU A 108 -24.27 17.94 5.15
N ASN A 109 -25.51 17.72 5.61
CA ASN A 109 -26.32 18.69 6.32
C ASN A 109 -27.07 18.01 7.49
N ASP A 110 -28.02 18.70 8.11
CA ASP A 110 -28.77 18.18 9.26
C ASP A 110 -29.72 17.03 8.91
N GLU A 111 -30.13 16.91 7.64
CA GLU A 111 -31.11 15.90 7.20
C GLU A 111 -30.45 14.64 6.63
N TYR A 112 -29.33 14.79 5.90
CA TYR A 112 -28.73 13.69 5.17
C TYR A 112 -27.23 13.86 4.92
N ILE A 113 -26.59 12.75 4.55
CA ILE A 113 -25.20 12.68 4.12
C ILE A 113 -25.16 12.08 2.71
N LYS A 114 -24.34 12.64 1.82
CA LYS A 114 -24.00 12.03 0.53
C LYS A 114 -22.59 11.45 0.61
N ILE A 115 -22.46 10.17 0.28
CA ILE A 115 -21.18 9.48 0.19
C ILE A 115 -20.88 9.10 -1.26
N LYS A 116 -19.61 9.27 -1.65
CA LYS A 116 -19.08 8.67 -2.88
C LYS A 116 -18.44 7.33 -2.51
N ARG A 117 -19.03 6.24 -3.00
CA ARG A 117 -18.57 4.87 -2.81
C ARG A 117 -17.27 4.61 -3.58
N SER A 118 -16.62 3.49 -3.25
CA SER A 118 -15.41 3.02 -3.96
C SER A 118 -15.65 2.67 -5.43
N ASP A 119 -16.90 2.32 -5.79
CA ASP A 119 -17.35 2.11 -7.18
C ASP A 119 -17.64 3.41 -7.94
N GLY A 120 -17.53 4.57 -7.30
CA GLY A 120 -17.78 5.88 -7.87
C GLY A 120 -19.24 6.33 -7.82
N LYS A 121 -20.19 5.46 -7.44
CA LYS A 121 -21.60 5.83 -7.25
C LYS A 121 -21.76 6.76 -6.05
N VAL A 122 -22.76 7.62 -6.13
CA VAL A 122 -23.17 8.51 -5.04
C VAL A 122 -24.39 7.90 -4.35
N GLU A 123 -24.30 7.74 -3.04
CA GLU A 123 -25.38 7.23 -2.19
C GLU A 123 -25.79 8.34 -1.22
N LYS A 124 -27.10 8.56 -1.07
CA LYS A 124 -27.69 9.50 -0.09
C LYS A 124 -28.21 8.69 1.08
N ILE A 125 -27.85 9.09 2.30
CA ILE A 125 -28.27 8.42 3.54
C ILE A 125 -28.93 9.49 4.41
N TYR A 126 -30.21 9.30 4.74
CA TYR A 126 -30.93 10.20 5.63
C TYR A 126 -30.59 9.88 7.08
N LYS A 127 -30.35 10.92 7.89
CA LYS A 127 -29.98 10.79 9.31
C LYS A 127 -31.16 10.30 10.18
N ASP A 128 -32.38 10.34 9.65
CA ASP A 128 -33.60 9.85 10.30
C ASP A 128 -33.93 8.38 9.98
N GLY A 129 -33.09 7.69 9.20
CA GLY A 129 -33.21 6.26 8.93
C GLY A 129 -34.14 5.87 7.77
N ARG A 130 -34.65 6.84 6.97
CA ARG A 130 -35.42 6.53 5.76
C ARG A 130 -34.58 5.83 4.69
N ILE A 131 -35.20 4.88 4.00
CA ILE A 131 -34.63 4.15 2.86
C ILE A 131 -35.39 4.58 1.60
N GLU A 132 -34.68 5.12 0.60
CA GLU A 132 -35.15 5.29 -0.79
C GLU A 132 -34.25 4.49 -1.73
#